data_AF-A0A948ILS9-F1
#
_entry.id   AF-A0A948ILS9-F1
#
_cell.length_a   1.000
_cell.length_b   1.000
_cell.length_c   1.000
_cell.angle_alpha   90.00
_cell.angle_beta   90.00
_cell.angle_gamma   90.00
#
_symmetry.space_group_name_H-M   'P 1'
#
loop_
_entity.id
_entity.type
_entity.pdbx_description
1 polymer ?
#
loop_
_entity_poly.entity_id
_entity_poly.type
_entity_poly.pdbx_seq_one_letter_code
_entity_poly.pdbx_strand_id
1 'polypeptide(L)'
;MIVNKLKLLALAATVALAGCATTSSTPSKPQKKGPYVGVGAALTGRASAFEAYTRKATAIDASFSGPGEIDERLRTAAGYEPKELEAGMIAYAALAALQEPSFVTGVRAKGRAMSRQLPTDPNAAMDLPGASAAAARANAALARRGEALADAGARVKKASYSVQHQAWSRARLTNGPQRLAAVKQAAGYRPEAADRARLTAAISEGGRKGGTSPVVARGVALAALTVLGQDGAGRALLSEPKAGQCLRLAKLNYHQCLAAAGTHYEDIYCLGVHAMSDPGQCVVDATKPAKIRRASLD
;
A
#
# COMPACT_ATOMS: atom_id res chain seq x y z
N MET A 1 -80.45 -22.03 -21.04
CA MET A 1 -79.65 -21.14 -20.15
C MET A 1 -78.20 -21.22 -20.65
N ILE A 2 -77.87 -20.51 -21.73
CA ILE A 2 -77.18 -19.21 -21.73
C ILE A 2 -76.11 -19.09 -20.63
N VAL A 3 -74.84 -19.19 -21.04
CA VAL A 3 -73.72 -18.24 -20.83
C VAL A 3 -72.39 -18.95 -20.50
N ASN A 4 -71.42 -18.80 -21.43
CA ASN A 4 -69.95 -18.65 -21.34
C ASN A 4 -69.12 -19.41 -20.28
N LYS A 5 -67.84 -19.71 -20.49
CA LYS A 5 -66.86 -19.72 -21.60
C LYS A 5 -65.64 -20.33 -20.91
N LEU A 6 -64.96 -21.28 -21.54
CA LEU A 6 -63.50 -21.31 -21.47
C LEU A 6 -62.99 -22.04 -22.71
N LYS A 7 -62.44 -21.25 -23.65
CA LYS A 7 -61.74 -21.77 -24.82
C LYS A 7 -60.35 -22.22 -24.38
N LEU A 8 -60.07 -23.52 -24.37
CA LEU A 8 -58.69 -24.02 -24.47
C LEU A 8 -58.29 -23.97 -25.94
N LEU A 9 -57.47 -22.98 -26.29
CA LEU A 9 -56.68 -23.00 -27.52
C LEU A 9 -55.45 -23.87 -27.27
N ALA A 10 -55.37 -25.01 -27.95
CA ALA A 10 -54.16 -25.79 -28.05
C ALA A 10 -53.14 -25.02 -28.91
N LEU A 11 -52.12 -24.43 -28.27
CA LEU A 11 -50.97 -23.88 -28.96
C LEU A 11 -49.98 -25.03 -29.21
N ALA A 12 -49.81 -25.42 -30.46
CA ALA A 12 -48.68 -26.24 -30.88
C ALA A 12 -47.40 -25.42 -30.73
N ALA A 13 -46.60 -25.70 -29.70
CA ALA A 13 -45.27 -25.14 -29.56
C ALA A 13 -44.31 -25.90 -30.49
N THR A 14 -44.06 -25.34 -31.67
CA THR A 14 -42.92 -25.71 -32.52
C THR A 14 -41.63 -25.40 -31.75
N VAL A 15 -40.91 -26.44 -31.34
CA VAL A 15 -39.53 -26.33 -30.84
C VAL A 15 -38.64 -25.97 -32.02
N ALA A 16 -38.35 -24.69 -32.19
CA ALA A 16 -37.25 -24.25 -33.05
C ALA A 16 -35.94 -24.52 -32.30
N LEU A 17 -35.17 -25.54 -32.71
CA LEU A 17 -33.77 -25.64 -32.34
C LEU A 17 -33.02 -24.48 -33.02
N ALA A 18 -32.92 -23.35 -32.32
CA ALA A 18 -31.94 -22.33 -32.65
C ALA A 18 -30.56 -22.91 -32.34
N GLY A 19 -29.88 -23.44 -33.37
CA GLY A 19 -28.47 -23.76 -33.30
C GLY A 19 -27.71 -22.52 -32.87
N CYS A 20 -27.03 -22.59 -31.72
CA CYS A 20 -26.08 -21.59 -31.30
C CYS A 20 -24.99 -21.51 -32.37
N ALA A 21 -25.08 -20.51 -33.24
CA ALA A 21 -23.96 -20.06 -34.03
C ALA A 21 -22.91 -19.54 -33.05
N THR A 22 -22.04 -20.43 -32.58
CA THR A 22 -20.77 -20.08 -31.97
C THR A 22 -20.03 -19.22 -32.96
N THR A 23 -20.04 -17.90 -32.74
CA THR A 23 -19.09 -17.00 -33.36
C THR A 23 -17.71 -17.44 -32.89
N SER A 24 -17.03 -18.21 -33.73
CA SER A 24 -15.63 -18.56 -33.56
C SER A 24 -14.86 -17.26 -33.36
N SER A 25 -14.46 -16.99 -32.12
CA SER A 25 -13.55 -15.90 -31.82
C SER A 25 -12.25 -16.20 -32.53
N THR A 26 -11.99 -15.47 -33.62
CA THR A 26 -10.71 -15.51 -34.31
C THR A 26 -9.60 -15.39 -33.26
N PRO A 27 -8.55 -16.22 -33.28
CA PRO A 27 -7.44 -16.09 -32.36
C PRO A 27 -6.88 -14.67 -32.50
N SER A 28 -7.08 -13.86 -31.46
CA SER A 28 -6.55 -12.51 -31.44
C SER A 28 -5.03 -12.64 -31.51
N LYS A 29 -4.43 -12.17 -32.61
CA LYS A 29 -2.97 -12.18 -32.78
C LYS A 29 -2.34 -11.61 -31.51
N PRO A 30 -1.23 -12.17 -31.00
CA PRO A 30 -0.56 -11.61 -29.83
C PRO A 30 -0.25 -10.14 -30.11
N GLN A 31 -0.96 -9.26 -29.43
CA GLN A 31 -0.75 -7.83 -29.53
C GLN A 31 0.69 -7.59 -29.05
N LYS A 32 1.58 -7.15 -29.96
CA LYS A 32 2.98 -6.87 -29.61
C LYS A 32 2.98 -5.94 -28.40
N LYS A 33 3.40 -6.45 -27.25
CA LYS A 33 3.58 -5.67 -26.02
C LYS A 33 4.55 -4.55 -26.36
N GLY A 34 4.05 -3.33 -26.48
CA GLY A 34 4.90 -2.16 -26.67
C GLY A 34 5.91 -2.09 -25.52
N PRO A 35 7.13 -1.57 -25.75
CA PRO A 35 8.21 -1.56 -24.76
C PRO A 35 7.84 -0.84 -23.45
N TYR A 36 6.75 -0.07 -23.44
CA TYR A 36 6.22 0.68 -22.29
C TYR A 36 5.32 -0.14 -21.34
N VAL A 37 4.83 -1.33 -21.73
CA VAL A 37 3.88 -2.12 -20.92
C VAL A 37 4.57 -2.83 -19.73
N GLY A 38 5.86 -3.13 -19.81
CA GLY A 38 6.63 -3.73 -18.71
C GLY A 38 7.11 -2.73 -17.64
N VAL A 39 7.09 -1.44 -18.00
CA VAL A 39 7.78 -0.36 -17.29
C VAL A 39 6.92 0.21 -16.15
N GLY A 40 5.66 0.58 -16.45
CA GLY A 40 4.68 0.94 -15.44
C GLY A 40 4.28 -0.23 -14.52
N ALA A 41 4.44 -1.47 -14.98
CA ALA A 41 4.11 -2.67 -14.19
C ALA A 41 5.04 -2.85 -12.98
N ALA A 42 6.33 -2.55 -13.12
CA ALA A 42 7.30 -2.67 -12.03
C ALA A 42 7.12 -1.57 -10.95
N LEU A 43 6.72 -0.36 -11.35
CA LEU A 43 6.37 0.72 -10.41
C LEU A 43 5.03 0.42 -9.70
N THR A 44 4.03 -0.03 -10.46
CA THR A 44 2.71 -0.42 -9.93
C THR A 44 2.85 -1.55 -8.92
N GLY A 45 3.60 -2.60 -9.21
CA GLY A 45 3.80 -3.73 -8.29
C GLY A 45 4.43 -3.31 -6.95
N ARG A 46 5.41 -2.40 -6.96
CA ARG A 46 6.00 -1.86 -5.73
C ARG A 46 5.01 -1.01 -4.94
N ALA A 47 4.30 -0.12 -5.60
CA ALA A 47 3.28 0.69 -4.94
C ALA A 47 2.14 -0.17 -4.37
N SER A 48 1.78 -1.27 -5.05
CA SER A 48 0.81 -2.24 -4.57
C SER A 48 1.28 -2.96 -3.30
N ALA A 49 2.57 -3.25 -3.14
CA ALA A 49 3.09 -3.81 -1.89
C ALA A 49 2.81 -2.90 -0.68
N PHE A 50 3.08 -1.60 -0.83
CA PHE A 50 2.81 -0.60 0.19
C PHE A 50 1.30 -0.41 0.46
N GLU A 51 0.48 -0.28 -0.60
CA GLU A 51 -0.97 -0.13 -0.45
C GLU A 51 -1.59 -1.35 0.22
N ALA A 52 -1.24 -2.56 -0.25
CA ALA A 52 -1.81 -3.80 0.25
C ALA A 52 -1.46 -4.02 1.73
N TYR A 53 -0.20 -3.79 2.13
CA TYR A 53 0.18 -3.87 3.53
C TYR A 53 -0.59 -2.86 4.39
N THR A 54 -0.52 -1.56 4.04
CA THR A 54 -1.13 -0.50 4.86
C THR A 54 -2.64 -0.69 4.95
N ARG A 55 -3.32 -1.07 3.86
CA ARG A 55 -4.74 -1.41 3.85
C ARG A 55 -5.07 -2.62 4.73
N LYS A 56 -4.37 -3.75 4.54
CA LYS A 56 -4.67 -5.00 5.27
C LYS A 56 -4.40 -4.84 6.77
N ALA A 57 -3.29 -4.20 7.14
CA ALA A 57 -2.98 -3.94 8.54
C ALA A 57 -3.97 -2.96 9.17
N THR A 58 -4.36 -1.88 8.46
CA THR A 58 -5.39 -0.93 8.95
C THR A 58 -6.76 -1.60 9.15
N ALA A 59 -7.08 -2.61 8.33
CA ALA A 59 -8.33 -3.35 8.40
C ALA A 59 -8.39 -4.40 9.52
N ILE A 60 -7.31 -4.55 10.31
CA ILE A 60 -7.32 -5.41 11.49
C ILE A 60 -8.35 -4.85 12.47
N ASP A 61 -9.38 -5.65 12.72
CA ASP A 61 -10.42 -5.32 13.67
C ASP A 61 -9.85 -5.24 15.10
N ALA A 62 -10.41 -4.35 15.91
CA ALA A 62 -9.95 -4.13 17.29
C ALA A 62 -10.79 -4.89 18.33
N SER A 63 -11.80 -5.65 17.92
CA SER A 63 -12.54 -6.55 18.81
C SER A 63 -11.82 -7.90 18.90
N PHE A 64 -11.65 -8.40 20.12
CA PHE A 64 -11.01 -9.69 20.39
C PHE A 64 -11.92 -10.48 21.31
N SER A 65 -12.43 -11.60 20.81
CA SER A 65 -13.34 -12.49 21.58
C SER A 65 -12.61 -13.70 22.17
N GLY A 66 -11.42 -14.01 21.66
CA GLY A 66 -10.59 -15.10 22.14
C GLY A 66 -9.25 -15.24 21.39
N PRO A 67 -8.45 -16.25 21.74
CA PRO A 67 -7.10 -16.42 21.20
C PRO A 67 -7.05 -16.84 19.73
N GLY A 68 -8.11 -17.47 19.19
CA GLY A 68 -8.13 -18.03 17.83
C GLY A 68 -7.96 -17.00 16.71
N GLU A 69 -8.20 -15.72 17.00
CA GLU A 69 -8.13 -14.63 16.02
C GLU A 69 -6.75 -13.95 15.98
N ILE A 70 -5.93 -14.15 17.01
CA ILE A 70 -4.70 -13.37 17.25
C ILE A 70 -3.62 -13.73 16.22
N ASP A 71 -3.42 -15.02 15.94
CA ASP A 71 -2.31 -15.48 15.10
C ASP A 71 -2.39 -15.00 13.65
N GLU A 72 -3.58 -14.96 13.06
CA GLU A 72 -3.78 -14.42 11.71
C GLU A 72 -3.54 -12.90 11.66
N ARG A 73 -4.03 -12.16 12.67
CA ARG A 73 -3.85 -10.71 12.75
C ARG A 73 -2.38 -10.33 12.92
N LEU A 74 -1.63 -11.10 13.71
CA LEU A 74 -0.19 -10.96 13.85
C LEU A 74 0.53 -11.19 12.53
N ARG A 75 0.25 -12.29 11.83
CA ARG A 75 0.84 -12.57 10.51
C ARG A 75 0.49 -11.50 9.48
N THR A 76 -0.74 -10.99 9.49
CA THR A 76 -1.18 -9.89 8.63
C THR A 76 -0.37 -8.62 8.86
N ALA A 77 -0.23 -8.17 10.11
CA ALA A 77 0.55 -6.97 10.44
C ALA A 77 2.07 -7.18 10.26
N ALA A 78 2.53 -8.43 10.29
CA ALA A 78 3.89 -8.82 9.94
C ALA A 78 4.14 -8.90 8.42
N GLY A 79 3.14 -8.70 7.58
CA GLY A 79 3.23 -9.02 6.16
C GLY A 79 4.26 -8.22 5.37
N TYR A 80 4.76 -7.08 5.90
CA TYR A 80 5.76 -6.29 5.20
C TYR A 80 7.20 -6.78 5.42
N GLU A 81 8.02 -6.68 4.36
CA GLU A 81 9.49 -6.67 4.44
C GLU A 81 9.96 -5.20 4.40
N PRO A 82 10.86 -4.76 5.31
CA PRO A 82 11.24 -3.35 5.42
C PRO A 82 11.73 -2.67 4.13
N LYS A 83 12.63 -3.31 3.36
CA LYS A 83 13.16 -2.70 2.13
C LYS A 83 12.12 -2.64 1.02
N GLU A 84 11.30 -3.67 0.88
CA GLU A 84 10.18 -3.70 -0.05
C GLU A 84 9.15 -2.61 0.29
N LEU A 85 8.83 -2.44 1.58
CA LEU A 85 7.87 -1.43 2.02
C LEU A 85 8.41 -0.01 1.82
N GLU A 86 9.70 0.23 2.06
CA GLU A 86 10.39 1.49 1.76
C GLU A 86 10.30 1.84 0.27
N ALA A 87 10.71 0.90 -0.59
CA ALA A 87 10.63 1.07 -2.04
C ALA A 87 9.18 1.27 -2.52
N GLY A 88 8.24 0.52 -1.94
CA GLY A 88 6.82 0.63 -2.24
C GLY A 88 6.22 1.97 -1.82
N MET A 89 6.65 2.53 -0.69
CA MET A 89 6.24 3.86 -0.22
C MET A 89 6.66 4.95 -1.22
N ILE A 90 7.90 4.91 -1.71
CA ILE A 90 8.40 5.87 -2.70
C ILE A 90 7.68 5.69 -4.05
N ALA A 91 7.44 4.44 -4.46
CA ALA A 91 6.65 4.14 -5.65
C ALA A 91 5.20 4.64 -5.55
N TYR A 92 4.58 4.50 -4.37
CA TYR A 92 3.23 5.00 -4.11
C TYR A 92 3.18 6.53 -4.18
N ALA A 93 4.17 7.23 -3.62
CA ALA A 93 4.33 8.68 -3.79
C ALA A 93 4.49 9.08 -5.26
N ALA A 94 5.26 8.33 -6.04
CA ALA A 94 5.40 8.58 -7.47
C ALA A 94 4.08 8.45 -8.24
N LEU A 95 3.30 7.38 -7.99
CA LEU A 95 1.99 7.21 -8.61
C LEU A 95 1.00 8.29 -8.21
N ALA A 96 1.03 8.74 -6.96
CA ALA A 96 0.23 9.87 -6.50
C ALA A 96 0.65 11.19 -7.18
N ALA A 97 1.95 11.44 -7.35
CA ALA A 97 2.46 12.60 -8.08
C ALA A 97 2.04 12.60 -9.56
N LEU A 98 2.00 11.43 -10.22
CA LEU A 98 1.56 11.28 -11.62
C LEU A 98 0.08 11.64 -11.84
N GLN A 99 -0.72 11.76 -10.78
CA GLN A 99 -2.09 12.22 -10.88
C GLN A 99 -2.22 13.74 -11.04
N GLU A 100 -1.12 14.50 -10.98
CA GLU A 100 -1.11 15.95 -11.18
C GLU A 100 -0.85 16.29 -12.66
N PRO A 101 -1.86 16.75 -13.44
CA PRO A 101 -1.71 16.93 -14.88
C PRO A 101 -0.72 18.02 -15.28
N SER A 102 -0.64 19.09 -14.47
CA SER A 102 0.31 20.19 -14.68
C SER A 102 1.76 19.71 -14.60
N PHE A 103 2.04 18.80 -13.66
CA PHE A 103 3.34 18.16 -13.50
C PHE A 103 3.69 17.25 -14.67
N VAL A 104 2.78 16.36 -15.08
CA VAL A 104 3.03 15.45 -16.21
C VAL A 104 3.30 16.23 -17.50
N THR A 105 2.54 17.31 -17.75
CA THR A 105 2.75 18.21 -18.89
C THR A 105 4.09 18.92 -18.77
N GLY A 106 4.44 19.45 -17.60
CA GLY A 106 5.71 20.13 -17.32
C GLY A 106 6.93 19.24 -17.55
N VAL A 107 6.89 17.98 -17.10
CA VAL A 107 7.97 17.01 -17.32
C VAL A 107 8.17 16.71 -18.80
N ARG A 108 7.08 16.51 -19.55
CA ARG A 108 7.15 16.25 -21.00
C ARG A 108 7.81 17.39 -21.76
N ALA A 109 7.56 18.64 -21.35
CA ALA A 109 8.12 19.82 -21.99
C ALA A 109 9.63 20.00 -21.77
N LYS A 110 10.19 19.56 -20.64
CA LYS A 110 11.64 19.66 -20.35
C LYS A 110 12.50 18.63 -21.11
N GLY A 111 11.90 17.51 -21.53
CA GLY A 111 12.59 16.48 -22.32
C GLY A 111 13.61 15.64 -21.55
N ARG A 112 14.32 14.76 -22.27
CA ARG A 112 15.17 13.70 -21.67
C ARG A 112 16.45 14.20 -20.99
N ALA A 113 16.93 15.40 -21.29
CA ALA A 113 18.21 15.89 -20.75
C ALA A 113 18.25 15.93 -19.21
N MET A 114 17.12 16.32 -18.59
CA MET A 114 16.97 16.39 -17.13
C MET A 114 17.03 15.03 -16.43
N SER A 115 16.70 13.93 -17.13
CA SER A 115 16.66 12.59 -16.53
C SER A 115 18.02 12.13 -15.96
N ARG A 116 19.13 12.72 -16.40
CA ARG A 116 20.47 12.39 -15.93
C ARG A 116 20.76 12.88 -14.52
N GLN A 117 20.14 13.99 -14.09
CA GLN A 117 20.38 14.59 -12.77
C GLN A 117 19.50 13.94 -11.69
N LEU A 118 18.28 13.54 -12.03
CA LEU A 118 17.28 13.06 -11.07
C LEU A 118 17.73 11.88 -10.18
N PRO A 119 18.48 10.87 -10.67
CA PRO A 119 18.94 9.77 -9.83
C PRO A 119 19.91 10.18 -8.73
N THR A 120 20.73 11.21 -8.99
CA THR A 120 21.76 11.71 -8.06
C THR A 120 21.27 12.89 -7.22
N ASP A 121 20.32 13.66 -7.75
CA ASP A 121 19.71 14.80 -7.10
C ASP A 121 18.18 14.78 -7.31
N PRO A 122 17.44 14.07 -6.45
CA PRO A 122 15.99 14.02 -6.54
C PRO A 122 15.31 15.35 -6.24
N ASN A 123 15.99 16.32 -5.60
CA ASN A 123 15.40 17.62 -5.31
C ASN A 123 15.26 18.48 -6.58
N ALA A 124 16.08 18.24 -7.61
CA ALA A 124 15.93 18.87 -8.91
C ALA A 124 14.55 18.65 -9.55
N ALA A 125 13.83 17.60 -9.14
CA ALA A 125 12.45 17.40 -9.58
C ALA A 125 11.49 18.48 -9.09
N MET A 126 11.85 19.23 -8.03
CA MET A 126 11.01 20.31 -7.47
C MET A 126 11.03 21.57 -8.33
N ASP A 127 12.01 21.73 -9.22
CA ASP A 127 12.12 22.87 -10.14
C ASP A 127 11.23 22.70 -11.38
N LEU A 128 10.56 21.55 -11.49
CA LEU A 128 9.67 21.27 -12.60
C LEU A 128 8.33 22.00 -12.47
N PRO A 129 7.75 22.48 -13.59
CA PRO A 129 6.40 23.01 -13.58
C PRO A 129 5.43 21.97 -13.00
N GLY A 130 4.59 22.39 -12.05
CA GLY A 130 3.64 21.51 -11.35
C GLY A 130 4.24 20.62 -10.25
N ALA A 131 5.55 20.65 -9.99
CA ALA A 131 6.18 19.76 -9.02
C ALA A 131 5.72 19.99 -7.58
N SER A 132 5.56 21.25 -7.14
CA SER A 132 5.01 21.56 -5.81
C SER A 132 3.61 20.98 -5.62
N ALA A 133 2.80 21.08 -6.66
CA ALA A 133 1.45 20.52 -6.73
C ALA A 133 1.47 18.97 -6.65
N ALA A 134 2.35 18.31 -7.41
CA ALA A 134 2.53 16.88 -7.39
C ALA A 134 3.09 16.37 -6.05
N ALA A 135 4.05 17.09 -5.48
CA ALA A 135 4.62 16.82 -4.17
C ALA A 135 3.54 16.90 -3.07
N ALA A 136 2.71 17.94 -3.08
CA ALA A 136 1.64 18.08 -2.10
C ALA A 136 0.60 16.95 -2.18
N ARG A 137 0.32 16.45 -3.39
CA ARG A 137 -0.55 15.29 -3.61
C ARG A 137 0.10 14.00 -3.10
N ALA A 138 1.35 13.76 -3.46
CA ALA A 138 2.11 12.60 -2.98
C ALA A 138 2.21 12.58 -1.45
N ASN A 139 2.46 13.75 -0.85
CA ASN A 139 2.55 13.92 0.58
C ASN A 139 1.23 13.61 1.30
N ALA A 140 0.11 14.10 0.76
CA ALA A 140 -1.22 13.79 1.29
C ALA A 140 -1.55 12.29 1.19
N ALA A 141 -1.21 11.65 0.06
CA ALA A 141 -1.48 10.24 -0.15
C ALA A 141 -0.71 9.34 0.83
N LEU A 142 0.56 9.65 1.11
CA LEU A 142 1.34 8.96 2.13
C LEU A 142 0.82 9.23 3.54
N ALA A 143 0.56 10.49 3.88
CA ALA A 143 0.07 10.88 5.19
C ALA A 143 -1.22 10.14 5.55
N ARG A 144 -2.20 10.07 4.64
CA ARG A 144 -3.45 9.33 4.87
C ARG A 144 -3.20 7.86 5.23
N ARG A 145 -2.29 7.19 4.52
CA ARG A 145 -1.99 5.77 4.76
C ARG A 145 -1.25 5.56 6.08
N GLY A 146 -0.29 6.42 6.39
CA GLY A 146 0.44 6.38 7.65
C GLY A 146 -0.45 6.68 8.86
N GLU A 147 -1.24 7.74 8.80
CA GLU A 147 -2.16 8.17 9.86
C GLU A 147 -3.22 7.08 10.11
N ALA A 148 -3.85 6.55 9.05
CA ALA A 148 -4.85 5.48 9.20
C ALA A 148 -4.28 4.22 9.86
N LEU A 149 -3.06 3.81 9.48
CA LEU A 149 -2.38 2.65 10.08
C LEU A 149 -2.00 2.93 11.54
N ALA A 150 -1.50 4.13 11.84
CA ALA A 150 -1.13 4.52 13.19
C ALA A 150 -2.33 4.56 14.13
N ASP A 151 -3.45 5.13 13.68
CA ASP A 151 -4.71 5.21 14.40
C ASP A 151 -5.34 3.84 14.62
N ALA A 152 -5.27 2.95 13.61
CA ALA A 152 -5.70 1.56 13.77
C ALA A 152 -4.86 0.84 14.84
N GLY A 153 -3.53 1.04 14.83
CA GLY A 153 -2.65 0.49 15.86
C GLY A 153 -2.99 1.00 17.26
N ALA A 154 -3.32 2.29 17.39
CA ALA A 154 -3.74 2.88 18.65
C ALA A 154 -5.07 2.27 19.16
N ARG A 155 -6.02 1.96 18.27
CA ARG A 155 -7.25 1.24 18.63
C ARG A 155 -6.98 -0.18 19.11
N VAL A 156 -6.12 -0.93 18.41
CA VAL A 156 -5.72 -2.30 18.81
C VAL A 156 -4.96 -2.29 20.14
N LYS A 157 -4.06 -1.33 20.35
CA LYS A 157 -3.41 -1.11 21.65
C LYS A 157 -4.43 -0.84 22.76
N LYS A 158 -5.43 0.02 22.51
CA LYS A 158 -6.49 0.26 23.49
C LYS A 158 -7.27 -1.02 23.81
N ALA A 159 -7.56 -1.82 22.80
CA ALA A 159 -8.23 -3.11 22.98
C ALA A 159 -7.41 -4.09 23.84
N SER A 160 -6.08 -4.10 23.71
CA SER A 160 -5.21 -4.93 24.57
C SER A 160 -5.42 -4.61 26.05
N TYR A 161 -5.49 -3.33 26.41
CA TYR A 161 -5.77 -2.90 27.78
C TYR A 161 -7.19 -3.24 28.23
N SER A 162 -8.17 -3.17 27.33
CA SER A 162 -9.55 -3.56 27.67
C SER A 162 -9.67 -5.05 27.95
N VAL A 163 -9.03 -5.91 27.14
CA VAL A 163 -9.13 -7.37 27.32
C VAL A 163 -8.21 -7.91 28.40
N GLN A 164 -7.18 -7.20 28.86
CA GLN A 164 -6.20 -7.70 29.85
C GLN A 164 -6.82 -8.17 31.19
N HIS A 165 -8.07 -7.76 31.47
CA HIS A 165 -8.79 -8.18 32.68
C HIS A 165 -9.52 -9.52 32.51
N GLN A 166 -9.69 -10.00 31.27
CA GLN A 166 -10.38 -11.24 30.96
C GLN A 166 -9.50 -12.46 31.26
N ALA A 167 -10.11 -13.59 31.63
CA ALA A 167 -9.37 -14.80 32.00
C ALA A 167 -8.62 -15.41 30.81
N TRP A 168 -9.26 -15.48 29.65
CA TRP A 168 -8.66 -16.05 28.43
C TRP A 168 -7.45 -15.25 27.95
N SER A 169 -7.45 -13.92 28.13
CA SER A 169 -6.40 -13.06 27.59
C SER A 169 -5.12 -13.10 28.44
N ARG A 170 -5.26 -13.38 29.74
CA ARG A 170 -4.17 -13.60 30.70
C ARG A 170 -3.63 -15.03 30.70
N ALA A 171 -4.28 -15.94 29.98
CA ALA A 171 -3.80 -17.31 29.85
C ALA A 171 -2.37 -17.30 29.27
N ARG A 172 -1.52 -18.14 29.84
CA ARG A 172 -0.10 -18.23 29.46
C ARG A 172 0.01 -18.84 28.06
N LEU A 173 0.83 -18.20 27.23
CA LEU A 173 1.18 -18.73 25.91
C LEU A 173 2.04 -19.98 26.07
N THR A 174 1.64 -21.08 25.43
CA THR A 174 2.39 -22.34 25.44
C THR A 174 3.22 -22.55 24.17
N ASN A 175 2.97 -21.77 23.12
CA ASN A 175 3.55 -21.90 21.78
C ASN A 175 4.23 -20.61 21.27
N GLY A 176 4.74 -19.77 22.19
CA GLY A 176 5.37 -18.49 21.85
C GLY A 176 6.45 -18.57 20.75
N PRO A 177 7.45 -19.47 20.87
CA PRO A 177 8.48 -19.62 19.83
C PRO A 177 7.92 -19.98 18.44
N GLN A 178 6.94 -20.88 18.37
CA GLN A 178 6.31 -21.33 17.11
C GLN A 178 5.53 -20.18 16.46
N ARG A 179 4.80 -19.40 17.26
CA ARG A 179 4.08 -18.21 16.78
C ARG A 179 5.01 -17.14 16.26
N LEU A 180 6.09 -16.84 16.98
CA LEU A 180 7.11 -15.89 16.51
C LEU A 180 7.76 -16.36 15.21
N ALA A 181 8.04 -17.66 15.08
CA ALA A 181 8.54 -18.22 13.82
C ALA A 181 7.55 -18.01 12.66
N ALA A 182 6.26 -18.29 12.88
CA ALA A 182 5.22 -18.07 11.87
C ALA A 182 5.09 -16.59 11.46
N VAL A 183 5.17 -15.67 12.43
CA VAL A 183 5.19 -14.21 12.19
C VAL A 183 6.39 -13.80 11.32
N LYS A 184 7.59 -14.32 11.60
CA LYS A 184 8.79 -14.03 10.81
C LYS A 184 8.67 -14.53 9.36
N GLN A 185 8.02 -15.68 9.14
CA GLN A 185 7.79 -16.26 7.81
C GLN A 185 6.68 -15.58 7.00
N ALA A 186 5.85 -14.75 7.64
CA ALA A 186 4.74 -14.07 6.97
C ALA A 186 5.20 -12.88 6.10
N ALA A 187 6.41 -12.37 6.31
CA ALA A 187 6.93 -11.19 5.63
C ALA A 187 7.06 -11.37 4.11
N GLY A 188 6.75 -10.30 3.38
CA GLY A 188 6.86 -10.21 1.93
C GLY A 188 5.51 -10.06 1.25
N TYR A 189 5.48 -9.20 0.24
CA TYR A 189 4.30 -8.96 -0.57
C TYR A 189 3.94 -10.18 -1.43
N ARG A 190 2.64 -10.54 -1.40
CA ARG A 190 2.05 -11.54 -2.29
C ARG A 190 0.95 -10.84 -3.10
N PRO A 191 1.12 -10.67 -4.42
CA PRO A 191 0.15 -9.97 -5.25
C PRO A 191 -1.22 -10.66 -5.29
N GLU A 192 -2.28 -9.88 -5.14
CA GLU A 192 -3.67 -10.30 -5.36
C GLU A 192 -4.24 -9.66 -6.62
N ALA A 193 -5.17 -10.35 -7.30
CA ALA A 193 -5.80 -9.84 -8.53
C ALA A 193 -6.48 -8.48 -8.33
N ALA A 194 -7.01 -8.21 -7.13
CA ALA A 194 -7.68 -6.96 -6.78
C ALA A 194 -6.72 -5.80 -6.45
N ASP A 195 -5.43 -6.05 -6.19
CA ASP A 195 -4.51 -5.04 -5.66
C ASP A 195 -4.34 -3.86 -6.60
N ARG A 196 -4.33 -4.08 -7.92
CA ARG A 196 -4.21 -3.00 -8.90
C ARG A 196 -5.39 -2.04 -8.84
N ALA A 197 -6.61 -2.58 -8.76
CA ALA A 197 -7.83 -1.76 -8.69
C ALA A 197 -7.89 -0.98 -7.37
N ARG A 198 -7.52 -1.62 -6.25
CA ARG A 198 -7.45 -0.99 -4.92
C ARG A 198 -6.40 0.12 -4.89
N LEU A 199 -5.22 -0.12 -5.46
CA LEU A 199 -4.18 0.89 -5.62
C LEU A 199 -4.67 2.08 -6.43
N THR A 200 -5.32 1.86 -7.57
CA THR A 200 -5.88 2.96 -8.38
C THR A 200 -6.89 3.79 -7.58
N ALA A 201 -7.83 3.16 -6.88
CA ALA A 201 -8.79 3.86 -6.04
C ALA A 201 -8.07 4.70 -4.96
N ALA A 202 -7.07 4.12 -4.29
CA ALA A 202 -6.29 4.76 -3.24
C ALA A 202 -5.54 6.02 -3.69
N ILE A 203 -4.88 5.97 -4.84
CA ILE A 203 -4.10 7.11 -5.36
C ILE A 203 -5.00 8.18 -5.99
N SER A 204 -6.21 7.81 -6.43
CA SER A 204 -7.21 8.73 -6.95
C SER A 204 -7.85 9.58 -5.85
N GLU A 205 -7.85 9.12 -4.60
CA GLU A 205 -8.23 9.94 -3.44
C GLU A 205 -7.50 11.29 -3.48
N GLY A 206 -8.28 12.37 -3.42
CA GLY A 206 -7.77 13.74 -3.53
C GLY A 206 -6.99 14.21 -2.30
N GLY A 207 -6.88 15.52 -2.15
CA GLY A 207 -6.18 16.15 -1.02
C GLY A 207 -4.76 16.56 -1.34
N ARG A 208 -4.27 17.52 -0.56
CA ARG A 208 -2.96 18.15 -0.70
C ARG A 208 -2.42 18.45 0.69
N LYS A 209 -1.16 18.11 0.95
CA LYS A 209 -0.47 18.39 2.22
C LYS A 209 0.86 19.04 1.88
N GLY A 210 1.06 20.27 2.34
CA GLY A 210 2.28 21.03 2.05
C GLY A 210 3.53 20.36 2.65
N GLY A 211 4.69 20.79 2.16
CA GLY A 211 6.00 20.28 2.60
C GLY A 211 6.57 19.21 1.67
N THR A 212 7.88 19.26 1.48
CA THR A 212 8.63 18.27 0.70
C THR A 212 9.59 17.53 1.63
N SER A 213 9.38 16.23 1.76
CA SER A 213 10.31 15.34 2.47
C SER A 213 11.27 14.68 1.49
N PRO A 214 12.37 14.06 1.97
CA PRO A 214 13.26 13.28 1.13
C PRO A 214 12.58 12.10 0.41
N VAL A 215 11.53 11.51 1.01
CA VAL A 215 10.72 10.45 0.38
C VAL A 215 9.83 11.02 -0.72
N VAL A 216 9.18 12.16 -0.47
CA VAL A 216 8.33 12.83 -1.46
C VAL A 216 9.16 13.33 -2.65
N ALA A 217 10.33 13.94 -2.41
CA ALA A 217 11.24 14.36 -3.47
C ALA A 217 11.67 13.19 -4.36
N ARG A 218 12.07 12.06 -3.77
CA ARG A 218 12.37 10.81 -4.50
C ARG A 218 11.17 10.29 -5.29
N GLY A 219 9.97 10.33 -4.71
CA GLY A 219 8.74 9.93 -5.39
C GLY A 219 8.44 10.81 -6.61
N VAL A 220 8.55 12.13 -6.49
CA VAL A 220 8.33 13.07 -7.61
C VAL A 220 9.42 12.92 -8.67
N ALA A 221 10.69 12.75 -8.27
CA ALA A 221 11.78 12.45 -9.21
C ALA A 221 11.54 11.13 -9.96
N LEU A 222 11.09 10.09 -9.26
CA LEU A 222 10.73 8.81 -9.87
C LEU A 222 9.53 8.95 -10.82
N ALA A 223 8.53 9.76 -10.47
CA ALA A 223 7.41 10.08 -11.35
C ALA A 223 7.88 10.79 -12.63
N ALA A 224 8.79 11.77 -12.50
CA ALA A 224 9.38 12.45 -13.66
C ALA A 224 10.14 11.46 -14.56
N LEU A 225 10.97 10.58 -13.99
CA LEU A 225 11.66 9.54 -14.74
C LEU A 225 10.69 8.58 -15.45
N THR A 226 9.57 8.25 -14.80
CA THR A 226 8.50 7.41 -15.39
C THR A 226 7.87 8.10 -16.61
N VAL A 227 7.56 9.40 -16.52
CA VAL A 227 7.02 10.18 -17.65
C VAL A 227 8.02 10.26 -18.81
N LEU A 228 9.32 10.31 -18.51
CA LEU A 228 10.41 10.37 -19.49
C LEU A 228 10.80 8.98 -20.05
N GLY A 229 10.22 7.89 -19.53
CA GLY A 229 10.56 6.51 -19.89
C GLY A 229 11.99 6.12 -19.51
N GLN A 230 12.46 6.56 -18.34
CA GLN A 230 13.81 6.36 -17.81
C GLN A 230 13.81 5.60 -16.48
N ASP A 231 12.95 4.59 -16.36
CA ASP A 231 12.65 3.89 -15.10
C ASP A 231 13.84 3.11 -14.53
N GLY A 232 14.75 2.64 -15.41
CA GLY A 232 16.01 2.02 -14.98
C GLY A 232 16.88 2.97 -14.14
N ALA A 233 16.85 4.27 -14.46
CA ALA A 233 17.57 5.30 -13.70
C ALA A 233 16.91 5.57 -12.33
N GLY A 234 15.61 5.26 -12.19
CA GLY A 234 14.86 5.45 -10.96
C GLY A 234 15.17 4.43 -9.85
N ARG A 235 15.94 3.37 -10.12
CA ARG A 235 16.22 2.32 -9.13
C ARG A 235 16.92 2.85 -7.88
N ALA A 236 17.83 3.81 -8.04
CA ALA A 236 18.55 4.45 -6.92
C ALA A 236 17.61 5.29 -6.03
N LEU A 237 16.47 5.75 -6.56
CA LEU A 237 15.53 6.57 -5.83
C LEU A 237 14.62 5.77 -4.89
N LEU A 238 14.58 4.44 -5.01
CA LEU A 238 13.72 3.56 -4.21
C LEU A 238 14.23 3.31 -2.79
N SER A 239 15.23 4.07 -2.33
CA SER A 239 15.69 4.03 -0.94
C SER A 239 15.89 5.43 -0.36
N GLU A 240 15.40 5.61 0.85
CA GLU A 240 15.61 6.76 1.72
C GLU A 240 16.06 6.24 3.10
N PRO A 241 17.34 6.44 3.48
CA PRO A 241 17.94 5.78 4.65
C PRO A 241 17.19 5.96 5.97
N LYS A 242 16.59 7.13 6.23
CA LYS A 242 15.89 7.39 7.50
C LYS A 242 14.58 6.61 7.57
N ALA A 243 13.78 6.62 6.51
CA ALA A 243 12.57 5.83 6.40
C ALA A 243 12.86 4.33 6.47
N GLY A 244 13.85 3.86 5.71
CA GLY A 244 14.28 2.46 5.73
C GLY A 244 14.81 2.01 7.09
N GLN A 245 15.49 2.89 7.85
CA GLN A 245 15.89 2.60 9.23
C GLN A 245 14.69 2.53 10.17
N CYS A 246 13.74 3.46 10.06
CA CYS A 246 12.54 3.47 10.88
C CYS A 246 11.74 2.17 10.72
N LEU A 247 11.48 1.74 9.48
CA LEU A 247 10.74 0.51 9.19
C LEU A 247 11.47 -0.75 9.70
N ARG A 248 12.80 -0.79 9.60
CA ARG A 248 13.59 -1.90 10.17
C ARG A 248 13.50 -1.95 11.69
N LEU A 249 13.52 -0.80 12.36
CA LEU A 249 13.39 -0.73 13.81
C LEU A 249 11.98 -1.13 14.25
N ALA A 250 10.92 -0.67 13.57
CA ALA A 250 9.55 -1.09 13.83
C ALA A 250 9.41 -2.62 13.74
N LYS A 251 9.94 -3.24 12.68
CA LYS A 251 9.94 -4.70 12.50
C LYS A 251 10.70 -5.42 13.60
N LEU A 252 11.85 -4.89 14.01
CA LEU A 252 12.67 -5.45 15.08
C LEU A 252 11.94 -5.40 16.42
N ASN A 253 11.38 -4.23 16.79
CA ASN A 253 10.62 -4.03 18.02
C ASN A 253 9.44 -4.99 18.10
N TYR A 254 8.76 -5.21 16.97
CA TYR A 254 7.64 -6.14 16.92
C TYR A 254 8.08 -7.58 17.24
N HIS A 255 9.17 -8.05 16.63
CA HIS A 255 9.70 -9.38 16.92
C HIS A 255 10.20 -9.52 18.36
N GLN A 256 10.82 -8.47 18.93
CA GLN A 256 11.30 -8.47 20.30
C GLN A 256 10.15 -8.48 21.31
N CYS A 257 9.12 -7.67 21.08
CA CYS A 257 7.92 -7.65 21.92
C CYS A 257 7.24 -9.03 21.94
N LEU A 258 7.04 -9.65 20.77
CA LEU A 258 6.46 -11.00 20.69
C LEU A 258 7.34 -12.09 21.31
N ALA A 259 8.67 -11.94 21.26
CA ALA A 259 9.57 -12.86 21.93
C ALA A 259 9.46 -12.79 23.47
N ALA A 260 9.11 -11.62 24.00
CA ALA A 260 8.94 -11.38 25.43
C ALA A 260 7.51 -11.61 25.93
N ALA A 261 6.51 -11.60 25.05
CA ALA A 261 5.11 -11.80 25.41
C ALA A 261 4.88 -13.19 26.05
N GLY A 262 4.25 -13.20 27.22
CA GLY A 262 3.85 -14.39 27.96
C GLY A 262 2.35 -14.66 27.94
N THR A 263 1.52 -13.70 27.52
CA THR A 263 0.05 -13.79 27.50
C THR A 263 -0.56 -13.26 26.20
N HIS A 264 -1.82 -13.60 25.94
CA HIS A 264 -2.52 -13.18 24.73
C HIS A 264 -2.77 -11.67 24.65
N TYR A 265 -3.02 -10.97 25.77
CA TYR A 265 -3.18 -9.51 25.71
C TYR A 265 -1.86 -8.80 25.37
N GLU A 266 -0.71 -9.38 25.73
CA GLU A 266 0.61 -8.85 25.36
C GLU A 266 0.86 -9.00 23.85
N ASP A 267 0.44 -10.10 23.24
CA ASP A 267 0.47 -10.24 21.77
C ASP A 267 -0.35 -9.15 21.08
N ILE A 268 -1.55 -8.84 21.59
CA ILE A 268 -2.41 -7.78 21.05
C ILE A 268 -1.76 -6.40 21.25
N TYR A 269 -1.07 -6.20 22.37
CA TYR A 269 -0.28 -4.98 22.59
C TYR A 269 0.85 -4.85 21.55
N CYS A 270 1.65 -5.91 21.36
CA CYS A 270 2.74 -5.94 20.38
C CYS A 270 2.23 -5.68 18.95
N LEU A 271 1.08 -6.26 18.61
CA LEU A 271 0.37 -6.02 17.35
C LEU A 271 0.04 -4.54 17.17
N GLY A 272 -0.67 -3.95 18.13
CA GLY A 272 -1.12 -2.56 18.04
C GLY A 272 0.03 -1.55 18.00
N VAL A 273 1.04 -1.73 18.85
CA VAL A 273 2.17 -0.80 18.95
C VAL A 273 3.15 -1.01 17.81
N HIS A 274 3.80 -2.17 17.73
CA HIS A 274 5.00 -2.32 16.91
C HIS A 274 4.73 -2.82 15.49
N ALA A 275 3.63 -3.54 15.27
CA ALA A 275 3.27 -4.01 13.92
C ALA A 275 2.37 -3.02 13.15
N MET A 276 1.75 -2.07 13.86
CA MET A 276 0.79 -1.11 13.29
C MET A 276 1.19 0.35 13.58
N SER A 277 1.21 0.79 14.85
CA SER A 277 1.52 2.19 15.15
C SER A 277 2.91 2.63 14.72
N ASP A 278 3.95 1.85 15.02
CA ASP A 278 5.33 2.17 14.64
C ASP A 278 5.52 2.31 13.11
N PRO A 279 5.15 1.33 12.27
CA PRO A 279 5.29 1.49 10.83
C PRO A 279 4.37 2.58 10.26
N GLY A 280 3.17 2.78 10.82
CA GLY A 280 2.30 3.91 10.49
C GLY A 280 3.00 5.25 10.76
N GLN A 281 3.63 5.39 11.93
CA GLN A 281 4.38 6.58 12.30
C GLN A 281 5.62 6.77 11.44
N CYS A 282 6.31 5.70 11.03
CA CYS A 282 7.41 5.79 10.06
C CYS A 282 6.95 6.40 8.72
N VAL A 283 5.76 6.02 8.24
CA VAL A 283 5.18 6.59 7.02
C VAL A 283 4.81 8.07 7.23
N VAL A 284 4.22 8.42 8.38
CA VAL A 284 3.94 9.83 8.71
C VAL A 284 5.21 10.65 8.83
N ASP A 285 6.27 10.14 9.45
CA ASP A 285 7.53 10.87 9.58
C ASP A 285 8.23 11.03 8.22
N ALA A 286 8.06 10.06 7.32
CA ALA A 286 8.48 10.17 5.92
C ALA A 286 7.74 11.28 5.14
N THR A 287 6.64 11.85 5.65
CA THR A 287 5.95 13.02 5.05
C THR A 287 6.49 14.36 5.53
N LYS A 288 7.31 14.36 6.58
CA LYS A 288 7.81 15.58 7.21
C LYS A 288 9.04 16.12 6.47
N PRO A 289 9.16 17.44 6.28
CA PRO A 289 10.39 18.04 5.79
C PRO A 289 11.58 17.61 6.66
N ALA A 290 12.75 17.42 6.03
CA ALA A 290 13.96 17.17 6.79
C ALA A 290 14.20 18.36 7.74
N LYS A 291 14.34 18.09 9.05
CA LYS A 291 14.80 19.13 9.97
C LYS A 291 16.19 19.56 9.50
N ILE A 292 16.30 20.80 9.03
CA ILE A 292 17.60 21.43 8.82
C ILE A 292 18.21 21.52 10.22
N ARG A 293 19.22 20.69 10.52
CA ARG A 293 20.07 20.95 11.67
C ARG A 293 20.76 22.25 11.34
N ARG A 294 20.29 23.37 11.91
CA ARG A 294 21.13 24.56 12.01
C ARG A 294 22.37 24.09 12.74
N ALA A 295 23.50 24.02 12.06
CA ALA A 295 24.77 23.94 12.75
C ALA A 295 24.81 25.20 13.61
N SER A 296 24.74 25.06 14.94
CA SER A 296 25.25 26.12 15.80
C SER A 296 26.71 26.25 15.43
N LEU A 297 27.06 27.36 14.79
CA LEU A 297 28.41 27.86 14.79
C LEU A 297 28.56 28.56 16.14
N ASP A 298 28.81 27.77 17.18
CA ASP A 298 29.29 28.24 18.48
C ASP A 298 30.57 27.45 18.81
#